data_AF-R1GAU3-F1
#
_entry.id   AF-R1GAU3-F1
#
_cell.length_a   1.000
_cell.length_b   1.000
_cell.length_c   1.000
_cell.angle_alpha   90.00
_cell.angle_beta   90.00
_cell.angle_gamma   90.00
#
_symmetry.space_group_name_H-M   'P 1'
#
loop_
_entity.id
_entity.type
_entity.pdbx_description
1 polymer ?
#
loop_
_entity_poly.entity_id
_entity_poly.type
_entity_poly.pdbx_seq_one_letter_code
_entity_poly.pdbx_strand_id
1 'polypeptide(L)'
;MQFSVVFLGLFAALAAAQIPSADSQCSEDARLSCATSTDGVRRCLVKDGTPLCVVDCNTSDSCTPGCTSQGFSNGFCTTGNYPCLCSNADPGFSS
;
A
#
# COMPACT_ATOMS: atom_id res chain seq x y z
N MET A 1 36.24 42.15 6.67
CA MET A 1 35.07 41.48 6.09
C MET A 1 35.55 40.18 5.48
N GLN A 2 34.92 39.05 5.82
CA GLN A 2 34.86 37.76 5.10
C GLN A 2 34.70 36.63 6.13
N PHE A 3 33.47 36.17 6.34
CA PHE A 3 32.86 34.93 5.79
C PHE A 3 33.70 33.70 6.20
N SER A 4 33.17 32.72 6.93
CA SER A 4 31.99 31.98 6.54
C SER A 4 31.36 31.26 7.73
N VAL A 5 30.04 31.39 7.84
CA VAL A 5 29.20 30.58 8.71
C VAL A 5 29.15 29.18 8.09
N VAL A 6 29.77 28.19 8.74
CA VAL A 6 29.60 26.78 8.39
C VAL A 6 28.21 26.37 8.86
N PHE A 7 27.23 26.51 7.98
CA PHE A 7 25.90 25.90 8.14
C PHE A 7 26.07 24.39 7.92
N LEU A 8 26.37 23.66 8.99
CA LEU A 8 26.19 22.21 9.05
C LEU A 8 24.68 21.94 9.06
N GLY A 9 24.11 21.81 7.86
CA GLY A 9 22.73 21.42 7.65
C GLY A 9 22.48 20.04 8.25
N LEU A 10 21.71 19.99 9.34
CA LEU A 10 21.02 18.80 9.78
C LEU A 10 20.00 18.42 8.69
N PHE A 11 20.36 17.47 7.83
CA PHE A 11 19.35 16.70 7.11
C PHE A 11 18.74 15.70 8.10
N ALA A 12 17.64 16.10 8.74
CA ALA A 12 16.71 15.14 9.31
C ALA A 12 16.08 14.39 8.14
N ALA A 13 16.61 13.20 7.84
CA ALA A 13 15.96 12.26 6.94
C ALA A 13 14.64 11.84 7.61
N LEU A 14 13.54 12.52 7.27
CA LEU A 14 12.21 11.97 7.44
C LEU A 14 12.13 10.74 6.53
N ALA A 15 12.50 9.58 7.07
CA ALA A 15 12.08 8.31 6.49
C ALA A 15 10.55 8.29 6.61
N ALA A 16 9.86 8.75 5.58
CA ALA A 16 8.46 8.41 5.38
C ALA A 16 8.42 6.88 5.44
N ALA A 17 7.73 6.31 6.44
CA ALA A 17 7.60 4.88 6.59
C ALA A 17 7.05 4.33 5.26
N GLN A 18 7.90 3.61 4.51
CA GLN A 18 7.51 3.09 3.20
C GLN A 18 6.33 2.14 3.40
N ILE A 19 5.25 2.40 2.66
CA ILE A 19 4.07 1.52 2.71
C ILE A 19 4.49 0.20 2.05
N PRO A 20 4.27 -0.95 2.72
CA PRO A 20 4.62 -2.23 2.15
C PRO A 20 3.87 -2.49 0.85
N SER A 21 4.52 -3.17 -0.08
CA SER A 21 3.92 -3.56 -1.35
C SER A 21 3.83 -5.07 -1.52
N ALA A 22 2.85 -5.51 -2.31
CA ALA A 22 2.70 -6.88 -2.77
C ALA A 22 1.98 -6.89 -4.12
N ASP A 23 2.60 -7.49 -5.13
CA ASP A 23 2.00 -7.65 -6.46
C ASP A 23 1.48 -9.08 -6.70
N SER A 24 1.81 -10.01 -5.80
CA SER A 24 1.39 -11.40 -5.88
C SER A 24 -0.05 -11.55 -5.37
N GLN A 25 -0.91 -12.15 -6.18
CA GLN A 25 -2.30 -12.41 -5.81
C GLN A 25 -2.42 -13.73 -5.04
N CYS A 26 -3.41 -13.83 -4.14
CA CYS A 26 -3.72 -15.10 -3.49
C CYS A 26 -4.44 -16.06 -4.46
N SER A 27 -4.56 -17.33 -4.06
CA SER A 27 -5.42 -18.30 -4.77
C SER A 27 -6.89 -17.85 -4.78
N GLU A 28 -7.67 -18.38 -5.72
CA GLU A 28 -9.09 -18.06 -5.86
C GLU A 28 -9.89 -18.38 -4.58
N ASP A 29 -9.66 -19.55 -3.97
CA ASP A 29 -10.29 -19.93 -2.69
C ASP A 29 -9.99 -18.93 -1.57
N ALA A 30 -8.74 -18.46 -1.47
CA ALA A 30 -8.37 -17.47 -0.46
C ALA A 30 -9.04 -16.13 -0.73
N ARG A 31 -9.17 -15.72 -2.00
CA ARG A 31 -9.89 -14.50 -2.38
C ARG A 31 -11.38 -14.59 -2.08
N LEU A 32 -12.00 -15.75 -2.28
CA LEU A 32 -13.40 -15.98 -1.94
C LEU A 32 -13.66 -15.88 -0.43
N SER A 33 -12.65 -16.12 0.41
CA SER A 33 -12.76 -15.91 1.85
C SER A 33 -12.71 -14.43 2.28
N CYS A 34 -12.27 -13.54 1.38
CA CYS A 34 -12.15 -12.11 1.68
C CYS A 34 -13.48 -11.37 1.55
N ALA A 35 -13.60 -10.29 2.32
CA ALA A 35 -14.71 -9.36 2.19
C ALA A 35 -14.75 -8.75 0.78
N THR A 36 -15.96 -8.54 0.28
CA THR A 36 -16.16 -7.81 -0.96
C THR A 36 -15.88 -6.32 -0.73
N SER A 37 -15.06 -5.71 -1.59
CA SER A 37 -14.79 -4.27 -1.59
C SER A 37 -16.04 -3.48 -2.00
N THR A 38 -15.99 -2.16 -1.86
CA THR A 38 -17.11 -1.25 -2.19
C THR A 38 -17.51 -1.27 -3.66
N ASP A 39 -16.59 -1.66 -4.55
CA ASP A 39 -16.82 -1.84 -5.98
C ASP A 39 -17.37 -3.22 -6.35
N GLY A 40 -17.65 -4.08 -5.36
CA GLY A 40 -18.18 -5.42 -5.59
C GLY A 40 -17.11 -6.49 -5.85
N VAL A 41 -15.82 -6.13 -5.80
CA VAL A 41 -14.71 -7.05 -6.12
C VAL A 41 -14.08 -7.59 -4.84
N ARG A 42 -13.77 -8.90 -4.82
CA ARG A 42 -12.99 -9.52 -3.73
C ARG A 42 -11.52 -9.53 -4.07
N ARG A 43 -10.68 -8.98 -3.21
CA ARG A 43 -9.24 -8.81 -3.43
C ARG A 43 -8.42 -9.48 -2.34
N CYS A 44 -7.31 -10.12 -2.74
CA CYS A 44 -6.35 -10.70 -1.82
C CYS A 44 -4.94 -10.65 -2.42
N LEU A 45 -3.98 -10.20 -1.61
CA LEU A 45 -2.57 -10.11 -1.96
C LEU A 45 -1.72 -10.96 -1.01
N VAL A 46 -0.64 -11.53 -1.52
CA VAL A 46 0.32 -12.31 -0.74
C VAL A 46 1.50 -11.41 -0.39
N LYS A 47 1.64 -11.09 0.89
CA LYS A 47 2.82 -10.39 1.42
C LYS A 47 3.67 -11.37 2.19
N ASP A 48 4.93 -11.54 1.78
CA ASP A 48 5.91 -12.41 2.45
C ASP A 48 5.38 -13.85 2.70
N GLY A 49 4.65 -14.39 1.71
CA GLY A 49 4.03 -15.72 1.79
C GLY A 49 2.73 -15.79 2.60
N THR A 50 2.28 -14.68 3.18
CA THR A 50 1.02 -14.60 3.94
C THR A 50 -0.09 -14.00 3.08
N PRO A 51 -1.23 -14.68 2.89
CA PRO A 51 -2.39 -14.12 2.21
C PRO A 51 -3.05 -13.04 3.08
N LEU A 52 -3.29 -11.88 2.49
CA LEU A 52 -3.92 -10.72 3.11
C LEU A 52 -5.10 -10.29 2.26
N CYS A 53 -6.28 -10.26 2.89
CA CYS A 53 -7.45 -9.65 2.28
C CYS A 53 -7.27 -8.15 2.22
N VAL A 54 -7.52 -7.59 1.05
CA VAL A 54 -7.43 -6.16 0.82
C VAL A 54 -8.74 -5.65 0.23
N VAL A 55 -9.03 -4.38 0.44
CA VAL A 55 -10.20 -3.69 -0.09
C VAL A 55 -9.79 -2.33 -0.62
N ASP A 56 -10.61 -1.72 -1.44
CA ASP A 56 -10.45 -0.32 -1.76
C ASP A 56 -10.60 0.49 -0.49
N CYS A 57 -9.65 1.38 -0.29
CA CYS A 57 -9.73 2.32 0.80
C CYS A 57 -10.86 3.33 0.57
N ASN A 58 -11.37 3.92 1.64
CA ASN A 58 -12.26 5.06 1.48
C ASN A 58 -11.51 6.20 0.81
N THR A 59 -12.21 7.10 0.13
CA THR A 59 -11.62 8.27 -0.55
C THR A 59 -10.85 9.22 0.37
N SER A 60 -10.94 9.05 1.69
CA SER A 60 -10.22 9.82 2.71
C SER A 60 -8.92 9.15 3.19
N ASP A 61 -8.65 7.92 2.78
CA ASP A 61 -7.45 7.18 3.21
C ASP A 61 -6.22 7.58 2.40
N SER A 62 -5.09 7.67 3.10
CA SER A 62 -3.80 8.06 2.53
C SER A 62 -3.08 6.91 1.82
N CYS A 63 -3.65 5.71 1.74
CA CYS A 63 -2.99 4.55 1.14
C CYS A 63 -2.74 4.74 -0.36
N THR A 64 -3.76 5.11 -1.14
CA THR A 64 -3.60 5.37 -2.58
C THR A 64 -2.59 6.48 -2.86
N PRO A 65 -2.70 7.71 -2.29
CA PRO A 65 -1.71 8.75 -2.54
C PRO A 65 -0.31 8.41 -2.00
N GLY A 66 -0.22 7.69 -0.89
CA GLY A 66 1.05 7.22 -0.34
C GLY A 66 1.72 6.16 -1.22
N CYS A 67 0.94 5.27 -1.83
CA CYS A 67 1.42 4.24 -2.75
C CYS A 67 1.83 4.83 -4.10
N THR A 68 1.04 5.76 -4.65
CA THR A 68 1.39 6.45 -5.90
C THR A 68 2.62 7.34 -5.75
N SER A 69 2.79 7.99 -4.59
CA SER A 69 4.02 8.74 -4.27
C SER A 69 5.27 7.85 -4.19
N GLN A 70 5.10 6.54 -3.95
CA GLN A 70 6.16 5.54 -3.99
C GLN A 70 6.31 4.85 -5.35
N GLY A 71 5.50 5.23 -6.34
CA GLY A 71 5.56 4.70 -7.71
C GLY A 71 4.67 3.47 -7.97
N PHE A 72 3.75 3.13 -7.06
CA PHE A 72 2.79 2.06 -7.28
C PHE A 72 1.52 2.57 -7.96
N SER A 73 0.89 1.71 -8.77
CA SER A 73 -0.34 2.06 -9.49
C SER A 73 -1.56 2.10 -8.55
N ASN A 74 -1.60 1.24 -7.54
CA ASN A 74 -2.72 1.08 -6.63
C ASN A 74 -2.26 1.07 -5.16
N GLY A 75 -3.16 1.51 -4.28
CA GLY A 75 -3.01 1.37 -2.84
C GLY A 75 -4.31 0.86 -2.24
N PHE A 76 -4.21 -0.25 -1.51
CA PHE A 76 -5.33 -0.95 -0.90
C PHE A 76 -5.26 -0.90 0.62
N CYS A 77 -6.42 -1.00 1.25
CA CYS A 77 -6.55 -1.07 2.70
C CYS A 77 -6.64 -2.52 3.10
N THR A 78 -5.98 -2.89 4.20
CA THR A 78 -6.09 -4.24 4.75
C THR A 78 -6.69 -4.17 6.14
N THR A 79 -7.46 -5.20 6.50
CA THR A 79 -7.98 -5.36 7.87
C THR A 79 -6.97 -6.05 8.81
N GLY A 80 -5.71 -6.19 8.40
CA GLY A 80 -4.66 -6.92 9.10
C GLY A 80 -3.51 -6.05 9.63
N ASN A 81 -2.30 -6.62 9.68
CA ASN A 81 -1.10 -5.99 10.27
C ASN A 81 -0.59 -4.75 9.52
N TYR A 82 -1.09 -4.49 8.30
CA TYR A 82 -0.67 -3.37 7.49
C TYR A 82 -1.88 -2.49 7.17
N PRO A 83 -1.93 -1.22 7.62
CA PRO A 83 -3.07 -0.36 7.34
C PRO A 83 -3.24 -0.10 5.84
N CYS A 84 -2.12 -0.09 5.10
CA CYS A 84 -2.06 0.12 3.66
C CYS A 84 -1.14 -0.93 3.01
N LEU A 85 -1.49 -1.35 1.79
CA LEU A 85 -0.66 -2.22 0.95
C LEU A 85 -0.64 -1.68 -0.48
N CYS A 86 0.55 -1.48 -1.04
CA CYS A 86 0.71 -0.99 -2.41
C CYS A 86 0.81 -2.15 -3.41
N SER A 87 0.32 -1.96 -4.62
CA SER A 87 0.42 -2.95 -5.69
C SER A 87 0.37 -2.29 -7.06
N ASN A 88 1.07 -2.85 -8.03
CA ASN A 88 0.94 -2.51 -9.45
C ASN A 88 -0.09 -3.37 -10.16
N ALA A 89 -0.47 -4.50 -9.57
CA ALA A 89 -1.55 -5.34 -10.05
C ALA A 89 -2.87 -4.98 -9.33
N ASP A 90 -3.99 -5.03 -10.06
CA ASP A 90 -5.30 -5.16 -9.42
C ASP A 90 -5.51 -6.64 -9.09
N PRO A 91 -5.57 -7.03 -7.81
CA PRO A 91 -5.82 -8.41 -7.40
C PRO A 91 -7.31 -8.72 -7.42
N GLY A 92 -8.09 -8.07 -8.29
CA GLY A 92 -9.53 -8.24 -8.41
C GLY A 92 -9.93 -9.49 -9.18
N PHE A 93 -11.14 -9.95 -8.90
CA PHE A 93 -11.79 -11.07 -9.57
C PHE A 93 -13.26 -10.70 -9.63
N SER A 94 -13.72 -10.49 -10.85
CA SER A 94 -15.13 -10.43 -11.20
C SER A 94 -15.52 -11.84 -11.61
N SER A 95 -16.25 -12.53 -10.74
CA SER A 95 -16.98 -13.77 -11.07
C SER A 95 -18.05 -13.50 -12.13
#